data_AF-A0A9P6BIU5-F1
#
_entry.id   AF-A0A9P6BIU5-F1
#
_cell.length_a   1.000
_cell.length_b   1.000
_cell.length_c   1.000
_cell.angle_alpha   90.00
_cell.angle_beta   90.00
_cell.angle_gamma   90.00
#
_symmetry.space_group_name_H-M   'P 1'
#
loop_
_entity.id
_entity.type
_entity.pdbx_description
1 polymer ?
#
loop_
_entity_poly.entity_id
_entity_poly.type
_entity_poly.pdbx_seq_one_letter_code
_entity_poly.pdbx_strand_id
1 'polypeptide(L)'
;MFMTVLAAWSAVLSRLSGQDDLVIGTPTANRNHPQVEQLIGFFVNTLALRIDLSGDPNAEQLLERVRKTTIGAQAHQDLPFEQVVEIVQPPRRMDQTPIFQVFFAWENSDVEKLQLKDVKADSEDMKYDIVKFDLELGMTEENGEALGNFRYSTALFDHDTIERQAGYLEAMLRWMTSGTEQHIGRVPMIGSTEQKLLLETWNATEQSYPDNTCIHLLFEDQVKSSPESVAIVHNDRTLTYRELNCRANWIAHQLVEAGIHPGDYVLILLNRSIDLVAAQIAILKVGAAYVPIDTKAPVDRQVYIAQDSGAKLLITDKNMDVPVQIQVPLLHLNEDEKTSGETKDAQVGSLWSSTSAQSTAYIMYTSGSTGLPKGVMVSHCGIARLVINNGYANIGPDDCVAFATNPSFDPSTFDVWAALVNGARM
;
A
#
# COMPACT_ATOMS: atom_id res chain seq x y z
N MET A 1 10.17 -18.48 34.26
CA MET A 1 9.94 -17.13 33.73
C MET A 1 10.68 -16.87 32.42
N PHE A 2 12.01 -17.07 32.36
CA PHE A 2 12.84 -16.93 31.14
C PHE A 2 12.17 -17.42 29.84
N MET A 3 11.84 -18.72 29.76
CA MET A 3 11.28 -19.31 28.54
C MET A 3 9.91 -18.74 28.16
N THR A 4 9.13 -18.29 29.14
CA THR A 4 7.81 -17.68 28.92
C THR A 4 7.96 -16.32 28.26
N VAL A 5 8.84 -15.47 28.79
CA VAL A 5 9.09 -14.15 28.22
C VAL A 5 9.82 -14.26 26.88
N LEU A 6 10.75 -15.20 26.73
CA LEU A 6 11.38 -15.50 25.44
C LEU A 6 10.35 -15.93 24.39
N ALA A 7 9.38 -16.78 24.75
CA ALA A 7 8.31 -17.19 23.86
C ALA A 7 7.43 -16.01 23.44
N ALA A 8 6.98 -15.20 24.40
CA ALA A 8 6.20 -14.00 24.11
C ALA A 8 6.97 -13.02 23.22
N TRP A 9 8.24 -12.79 23.51
CA TRP A 9 9.10 -11.89 22.74
C TRP A 9 9.35 -12.41 21.32
N SER A 10 9.58 -13.72 21.17
CA SER A 10 9.69 -14.36 19.85
C SER A 10 8.41 -14.19 19.03
N ALA A 11 7.23 -14.33 19.65
CA ALA A 11 5.95 -14.11 18.99
C ALA A 11 5.79 -12.65 18.52
N VAL A 12 6.16 -11.67 19.35
CA VAL A 12 6.13 -10.25 18.97
C VAL A 12 7.08 -9.98 17.79
N LEU A 13 8.33 -10.43 17.87
CA LEU A 13 9.32 -10.24 16.81
C LEU A 13 8.88 -10.89 15.48
N SER A 14 8.28 -12.07 15.54
CA SER A 14 7.75 -12.76 14.36
C SER A 14 6.68 -11.94 13.67
N ARG A 15 5.77 -11.34 14.46
CA ARG A 15 4.68 -10.50 13.96
C ARG A 15 5.16 -9.18 13.38
N LEU A 16 6.23 -8.60 13.94
CA LEU A 16 6.82 -7.34 13.46
C LEU A 16 7.68 -7.54 12.19
N SER A 17 8.42 -8.64 12.12
CA SER A 17 9.32 -8.95 11.00
C SER A 17 8.63 -9.67 9.84
N GLY A 18 7.48 -10.31 10.09
CA GLY A 18 6.85 -11.22 9.13
C GLY A 18 7.60 -12.55 8.97
N GLN A 19 8.55 -12.86 9.85
CA GLN A 19 9.36 -14.08 9.82
C GLN A 19 8.84 -15.10 10.83
N ASP A 20 8.86 -16.38 10.47
CA ASP A 20 8.51 -17.50 11.33
C ASP A 20 9.73 -18.26 11.87
N ASP A 21 10.94 -17.97 11.40
CA ASP A 21 12.19 -18.56 11.89
C ASP A 21 13.11 -17.44 12.40
N LEU A 22 13.24 -17.36 13.72
CA LEU A 22 13.96 -16.27 14.40
C LEU A 22 15.19 -16.81 15.12
N VAL A 23 16.25 -16.00 15.19
CA VAL A 23 17.41 -16.32 16.05
C VAL A 23 17.61 -15.20 17.06
N ILE A 24 17.59 -15.55 18.35
CA ILE A 24 17.73 -14.62 19.47
C ILE A 24 18.97 -15.01 20.28
N GLY A 25 19.87 -14.06 20.50
CA GLY A 25 21.03 -14.25 21.36
C GLY A 25 20.66 -14.19 22.84
N THR A 26 21.29 -15.00 23.68
CA THR A 26 21.11 -14.94 25.14
C THR A 26 22.42 -15.27 25.87
N PRO A 27 22.73 -14.62 27.00
CA PRO A 27 23.94 -14.90 27.75
C PRO A 27 23.79 -16.18 28.60
N THR A 28 24.89 -16.89 28.81
CA THR A 28 25.02 -17.90 29.87
C THR A 28 26.23 -17.58 30.74
N ALA A 29 26.13 -17.76 32.05
CA ALA A 29 27.22 -17.52 32.99
C ALA A 29 28.43 -18.42 32.72
N ASN A 30 28.21 -19.62 32.17
CA ASN A 30 29.24 -20.62 31.86
C ASN A 30 30.17 -20.95 33.06
N ARG A 31 29.62 -20.94 34.28
CA ARG A 31 30.31 -21.26 35.54
C ARG A 31 29.87 -22.64 36.08
N ASN A 32 29.74 -23.61 35.19
CA ASN A 32 29.18 -24.94 35.52
C ASN A 32 30.17 -25.86 36.26
N HIS A 33 31.44 -25.45 36.35
CA HIS A 33 32.47 -26.17 37.09
C HIS A 33 32.72 -25.51 38.46
N PRO A 34 32.65 -26.25 39.57
CA PRO A 34 32.90 -25.68 40.91
C PRO A 34 34.24 -24.97 41.05
N GLN A 35 35.25 -25.38 40.28
CA GLN A 35 36.59 -24.78 40.30
C GLN A 35 36.63 -23.35 39.75
N VAL A 36 35.67 -22.95 38.90
CA VAL A 36 35.65 -21.62 38.28
C VAL A 36 34.62 -20.68 38.91
N GLU A 37 33.74 -21.19 39.76
CA GLU A 37 32.65 -20.44 40.38
C GLU A 37 33.16 -19.20 41.13
N GLN A 38 34.21 -19.35 41.94
CA GLN A 38 34.80 -18.28 42.74
C GLN A 38 35.91 -17.48 42.03
N LEU A 39 36.22 -17.80 40.76
CA LEU A 39 37.28 -17.12 40.04
C LEU A 39 36.83 -15.77 39.48
N ILE A 40 37.69 -14.77 39.62
CA ILE A 40 37.55 -13.49 38.94
C ILE A 40 38.02 -13.66 37.49
N GLY A 41 37.11 -13.46 36.53
CA GLY A 41 37.37 -13.64 35.10
C GLY A 41 36.11 -13.51 34.25
N PHE A 42 36.31 -13.42 32.93
CA PHE A 42 35.22 -13.36 31.95
C PHE A 42 34.87 -14.78 31.48
N PHE A 43 33.75 -15.30 32.00
CA PHE A 43 33.26 -16.64 31.67
C PHE A 43 32.01 -16.61 30.78
N VAL A 44 31.31 -15.48 30.71
CA VAL A 44 30.02 -15.36 30.00
C VAL A 44 30.18 -15.83 28.56
N ASN A 45 29.36 -16.80 28.17
CA ASN A 45 29.24 -17.25 26.79
C ASN A 45 27.88 -16.81 26.22
N THR A 46 27.72 -16.86 24.89
CA THR A 46 26.49 -16.48 24.21
C THR A 46 25.89 -17.66 23.47
N LEU A 47 24.59 -17.91 23.67
CA LEU A 47 23.82 -18.91 22.94
C LEU A 47 22.94 -18.23 21.88
N ALA A 48 22.97 -18.74 20.66
CA ALA A 48 22.05 -18.34 19.59
C ALA A 48 20.85 -19.30 19.55
N LEU A 49 19.67 -18.84 20.00
CA LEU A 49 18.46 -19.65 20.09
C LEU A 49 17.63 -19.48 18.82
N ARG A 50 17.58 -20.51 17.98
CA ARG A 50 16.71 -20.57 16.80
C ARG A 50 15.30 -21.01 17.20
N ILE A 51 14.34 -20.09 17.14
CA ILE A 51 12.95 -20.30 17.51
C ILE A 51 12.09 -20.40 16.26
N ASP A 52 11.39 -21.52 16.12
CA ASP A 52 10.51 -21.83 15.00
C ASP A 52 9.04 -21.56 15.37
N LEU A 53 8.42 -20.61 14.69
CA LEU A 53 7.02 -20.21 14.79
C LEU A 53 6.21 -20.64 13.54
N SER A 54 6.78 -21.49 12.68
CA SER A 54 6.07 -22.02 11.51
C SER A 54 4.85 -22.84 11.92
N GLY A 55 3.82 -22.78 11.08
CA GLY A 55 2.53 -23.44 11.32
C GLY A 55 1.60 -22.73 12.30
N ASP A 56 1.87 -21.45 12.64
CA ASP A 56 1.06 -20.60 13.53
C ASP A 56 0.75 -21.30 14.85
N PRO A 57 1.72 -21.56 15.75
CA PRO A 57 1.47 -22.32 16.97
C PRO A 57 0.56 -21.58 17.97
N ASN A 58 -0.06 -22.32 18.87
CA ASN A 58 -0.65 -21.73 20.09
C ASN A 58 0.43 -21.47 21.16
N ALA A 59 0.05 -20.85 22.29
CA ALA A 59 1.00 -20.52 23.35
C ALA A 59 1.72 -21.74 23.94
N GLU A 60 1.00 -22.84 24.16
CA GLU A 60 1.56 -24.08 24.72
C GLU A 60 2.60 -24.71 23.77
N GLN A 61 2.26 -24.82 22.49
CA GLN A 61 3.15 -25.33 21.46
C GLN A 61 4.41 -24.46 21.33
N LEU A 62 4.25 -23.13 21.35
CA LEU A 62 5.40 -22.22 21.28
C LEU A 62 6.29 -22.37 22.52
N LEU A 63 5.70 -22.45 23.72
CA LEU A 63 6.44 -22.68 24.96
C LEU A 63 7.19 -24.01 24.93
N GLU A 64 6.59 -25.08 24.41
CA GLU A 64 7.25 -26.37 24.27
C GLU A 64 8.45 -26.29 23.32
N ARG A 65 8.28 -25.63 22.15
CA ARG A 65 9.37 -25.39 21.19
C ARG A 65 10.51 -24.59 21.81
N VAL A 66 10.20 -23.46 22.46
CA VAL A 66 11.18 -22.60 23.13
C VAL A 66 11.90 -23.38 24.24
N ARG A 67 11.18 -24.16 25.04
CA ARG A 67 11.76 -25.02 26.08
C ARG A 67 12.73 -26.03 25.49
N LYS A 68 12.34 -26.74 24.43
CA LYS A 68 13.17 -27.74 23.76
C LYS A 68 14.45 -27.10 23.20
N THR A 69 14.34 -25.97 22.50
CA THR A 69 15.50 -25.24 21.96
C THR A 69 16.43 -24.75 23.07
N THR A 70 15.86 -24.13 24.12
CA THR A 70 16.65 -23.55 25.22
C THR A 70 17.43 -24.63 25.97
N ILE A 71 16.79 -25.74 26.35
CA ILE A 71 17.45 -26.85 27.05
C ILE A 71 18.51 -27.50 26.16
N GLY A 72 18.20 -27.70 24.87
CA GLY A 72 19.15 -28.24 23.90
C GLY A 72 20.40 -27.36 23.75
N ALA A 73 20.22 -26.04 23.65
CA ALA A 73 21.33 -25.10 23.58
C ALA A 73 22.16 -25.08 24.88
N GLN A 74 21.50 -25.12 26.05
CA GLN A 74 22.17 -25.18 27.35
C GLN A 74 23.00 -26.46 27.53
N ALA A 75 22.58 -27.60 26.97
CA ALA A 75 23.35 -28.84 27.01
C ALA A 75 24.69 -28.75 26.23
N HIS A 76 24.84 -27.74 25.37
CA HIS A 76 26.04 -27.48 24.57
C HIS A 76 26.66 -26.11 24.85
N GLN A 77 26.36 -25.52 26.01
CA GLN A 77 26.76 -24.14 26.33
C GLN A 77 28.27 -23.92 26.49
N ASP A 78 29.07 -24.98 26.56
CA ASP A 78 30.52 -24.91 26.65
C ASP A 78 31.18 -24.53 25.31
N LEU A 79 30.44 -24.64 24.19
CA LEU A 79 30.94 -24.27 22.86
C LEU A 79 31.00 -22.74 22.73
N PRO A 80 32.19 -22.13 22.50
CA PRO A 80 32.29 -20.68 22.35
C PRO A 80 31.49 -20.15 21.17
N PHE A 81 30.81 -19.02 21.34
CA PHE A 81 29.99 -18.41 20.28
C PHE A 81 30.79 -18.15 18.99
N GLU A 82 32.04 -17.73 19.11
CA GLU A 82 32.92 -17.47 17.96
C GLU A 82 33.14 -18.73 17.12
N GLN A 83 33.25 -19.91 17.76
CA GLN A 83 33.37 -21.17 17.04
C GLN A 83 32.07 -21.55 16.32
N VAL A 84 30.91 -21.23 16.91
CA VAL A 84 29.62 -21.40 16.23
C VAL A 84 29.58 -20.55 14.95
N VAL A 85 30.01 -19.29 15.03
CA VAL A 85 30.09 -18.40 13.85
C VAL A 85 31.06 -18.94 12.79
N GLU A 86 32.22 -19.47 13.21
CA GLU A 86 33.19 -20.09 12.30
C GLU A 86 32.67 -21.33 11.59
N ILE A 87 31.85 -22.15 12.28
CA ILE A 87 31.24 -23.36 11.72
C ILE A 87 30.07 -23.02 10.78
N VAL A 88 29.21 -22.08 11.19
CA VAL A 88 28.01 -21.68 10.42
C VAL A 88 28.38 -20.87 9.18
N GLN A 89 29.47 -20.10 9.23
CA GLN A 89 29.95 -19.23 8.15
C GLN A 89 28.86 -18.32 7.55
N PRO A 90 28.14 -17.52 8.37
CA PRO A 90 27.14 -16.62 7.83
C PRO A 90 27.79 -15.53 6.94
N PRO A 91 27.04 -14.93 5.99
CA PRO A 91 27.53 -13.77 5.24
C PRO A 91 28.03 -12.68 6.18
N ARG A 92 29.29 -12.27 6.02
CA ARG A 92 29.89 -11.24 6.87
C ARG A 92 29.37 -9.87 6.47
N ARG A 93 28.89 -9.13 7.48
CA ARG A 93 28.47 -7.74 7.37
C ARG A 93 29.15 -6.94 8.48
N MET A 94 29.63 -5.74 8.16
CA MET A 94 30.39 -4.91 9.11
C MET A 94 29.48 -4.10 10.04
N ASP A 95 28.20 -4.00 9.68
CA ASP A 95 27.15 -3.24 10.34
C ASP A 95 26.18 -4.12 11.15
N GLN A 96 26.42 -5.44 11.23
CA GLN A 96 25.53 -6.39 11.91
C GLN A 96 26.31 -7.45 12.68
N THR A 97 25.77 -7.86 13.82
CA THR A 97 26.26 -9.03 14.55
C THR A 97 25.95 -10.31 13.76
N PRO A 98 26.88 -11.30 13.74
CA PRO A 98 26.64 -12.55 13.04
C PRO A 98 25.52 -13.35 13.71
N ILE A 99 24.75 -14.08 12.91
CA ILE A 99 23.69 -15.03 13.33
C ILE A 99 22.41 -14.38 13.89
N PHE A 100 22.50 -13.39 14.79
CA PHE A 100 21.34 -12.72 15.38
C PHE A 100 21.61 -11.24 15.58
N GLN A 101 20.54 -10.43 15.62
CA GLN A 101 20.60 -8.98 15.87
C GLN A 101 19.79 -8.56 17.11
N VAL A 102 18.95 -9.46 17.63
CA VAL A 102 18.17 -9.25 18.85
C VAL A 102 18.74 -10.09 19.98
N PHE A 103 18.88 -9.48 21.15
CA PHE A 103 19.42 -10.10 22.36
C PHE A 103 18.38 -10.12 23.48
N PHE A 104 18.32 -11.21 24.22
CA PHE A 104 17.45 -11.37 25.38
C PHE A 104 18.26 -11.86 26.59
N ALA A 105 18.28 -11.04 27.64
CA ALA A 105 18.97 -11.35 28.88
C ALA A 105 17.97 -11.42 30.03
N TRP A 106 18.12 -12.43 30.88
CA TRP A 106 17.39 -12.54 32.14
C TRP A 106 18.40 -12.75 33.25
N GLU A 107 18.60 -11.74 34.08
CA GLU A 107 19.61 -11.74 35.13
C GLU A 107 18.90 -11.67 36.48
N ASN A 108 18.87 -12.80 37.20
CA ASN A 108 18.49 -12.84 38.61
C ASN A 108 19.79 -12.80 39.42
N SER A 109 20.44 -11.64 39.47
CA SER A 109 21.56 -11.44 40.39
C SER A 109 21.03 -10.86 41.68
N ASP A 110 21.10 -11.64 42.76
CA ASP A 110 21.08 -11.12 44.12
C ASP A 110 22.32 -10.24 44.27
N VAL A 111 22.24 -8.98 43.83
CA VAL A 111 23.23 -7.98 44.19
C VAL A 111 23.02 -7.75 45.68
N GLU A 112 23.70 -8.55 46.51
CA GLU A 112 23.75 -8.30 47.94
C GLU A 112 24.20 -6.85 48.10
N LYS A 113 23.29 -6.01 48.62
CA LYS A 113 23.63 -4.62 48.94
C LYS A 113 24.86 -4.67 49.81
N LEU A 114 25.92 -3.98 49.38
CA LEU A 114 27.19 -3.95 50.11
C LEU A 114 26.93 -3.44 51.53
N GLN A 115 26.85 -4.36 52.50
CA GLN A 115 26.58 -4.00 53.88
C GLN A 115 27.90 -3.61 54.55
N LEU A 116 28.17 -2.31 54.58
CA LEU A 116 29.28 -1.74 55.32
C LEU A 116 28.78 -1.26 56.69
N LYS A 117 29.55 -1.56 57.74
CA LYS A 117 29.23 -1.08 59.07
C LYS A 117 29.26 0.45 59.10
N ASP A 118 28.17 1.07 59.56
CA ASP A 118 28.00 2.52 59.70
C ASP A 118 28.04 3.32 58.38
N VAL A 119 27.94 2.66 57.22
CA VAL A 119 27.95 3.30 55.88
C VAL A 119 26.82 2.75 55.02
N LYS A 120 25.98 3.64 54.50
CA LYS A 120 25.00 3.28 53.47
C LYS A 120 25.69 3.35 52.11
N ALA A 121 25.82 2.21 51.45
CA ALA A 121 26.26 2.13 50.06
C ALA A 121 25.04 1.91 49.17
N ASP A 122 24.84 2.78 48.19
CA ASP A 122 23.88 2.60 47.11
C ASP A 122 24.67 2.39 45.81
N SER A 123 24.22 1.49 44.95
CA SER A 123 24.76 1.35 43.60
C SER A 123 24.27 2.53 42.76
N GLU A 124 25.19 3.24 42.11
CA GLU A 124 24.84 4.24 41.10
C GLU A 124 24.96 3.59 39.72
N ASP A 125 23.87 3.58 38.98
CA ASP A 125 23.89 3.12 37.59
C ASP A 125 24.71 4.11 36.76
N MET A 126 25.90 3.69 36.33
CA MET A 126 26.63 4.44 35.32
C MET A 126 25.83 4.45 34.03
N LYS A 127 25.52 5.65 33.53
CA LYS A 127 24.91 5.82 32.20
C LYS A 127 25.85 5.30 31.12
N TYR A 128 25.60 4.07 30.68
CA TYR A 128 26.30 3.44 29.56
C TYR A 128 25.47 3.65 28.28
N ASP A 129 25.78 4.71 27.53
CA ASP A 129 25.15 5.03 26.25
C ASP A 129 25.77 4.22 25.09
N ILE A 130 25.97 2.91 25.29
CA ILE A 130 26.52 1.99 24.28
C ILE A 130 25.61 0.78 24.18
N VAL A 131 25.12 0.51 22.96
CA VAL A 131 24.38 -0.71 22.63
C VAL A 131 25.27 -1.67 21.85
N LYS A 132 25.12 -2.97 22.12
CA LYS A 132 25.94 -4.04 21.52
C LYS A 132 25.23 -4.77 20.38
N PHE A 133 23.90 -4.64 20.34
CA PHE A 133 22.99 -5.28 19.41
C PHE A 133 21.98 -4.24 18.93
N ASP A 134 21.28 -4.54 17.85
CA ASP A 134 20.26 -3.63 17.30
C ASP A 134 19.15 -3.38 18.33
N LEU A 135 18.74 -4.46 19.02
CA LEU A 135 17.73 -4.44 20.06
C LEU A 135 18.04 -5.48 21.15
N GLU A 136 17.99 -5.06 22.41
CA GLU A 136 18.20 -5.90 23.57
C GLU A 136 17.06 -5.72 24.56
N LEU A 137 16.47 -6.83 24.99
CA LEU A 137 15.52 -6.89 26.10
C LEU A 137 16.23 -7.49 27.31
N GLY A 138 16.45 -6.66 28.33
CA GLY A 138 16.92 -7.09 29.64
C GLY A 138 15.75 -7.29 30.59
N MET A 139 15.79 -8.37 31.38
CA MET A 139 14.81 -8.68 32.41
C MET A 139 15.50 -9.04 33.73
N THR A 140 14.90 -8.65 34.85
CA THR A 140 15.26 -9.06 36.20
C THR A 140 13.99 -9.37 37.00
N GLU A 141 14.15 -10.07 38.13
CA GLU A 141 13.08 -10.34 39.07
C GLU A 141 13.38 -9.62 40.40
N GLU A 142 12.54 -8.67 40.78
CA GLU A 142 12.66 -7.91 42.03
C GLU A 142 11.35 -7.95 42.80
N ASN A 143 11.40 -8.35 44.08
CA ASN A 143 10.23 -8.41 44.97
C ASN A 143 9.02 -9.20 44.41
N GLY A 144 9.28 -10.19 43.54
CA GLY A 144 8.24 -10.99 42.89
C GLY A 144 7.62 -10.35 41.65
N GLU A 145 8.16 -9.22 41.18
CA GLU A 145 7.79 -8.56 39.94
C GLU A 145 8.89 -8.74 38.88
N ALA A 146 8.49 -8.94 37.62
CA ALA A 146 9.42 -8.93 36.50
C ALA A 146 9.61 -7.49 36.02
N LEU A 147 10.83 -6.97 36.17
CA LEU A 147 11.22 -5.67 35.66
C LEU A 147 12.02 -5.86 34.37
N GLY A 148 11.82 -4.98 33.40
CA GLY A 148 12.49 -5.08 32.10
C GLY A 148 12.85 -3.73 31.52
N ASN A 149 13.89 -3.73 30.70
CA ASN A 149 14.34 -2.55 29.98
C ASN A 149 14.73 -2.92 28.54
N PHE A 150 14.50 -1.99 27.62
CA PHE A 150 15.02 -2.08 26.25
C PHE A 150 16.28 -1.23 26.10
N ARG A 151 17.29 -1.81 25.45
CA ARG A 151 18.45 -1.09 24.91
C ARG A 151 18.41 -1.24 23.39
N TYR A 152 18.53 -0.15 22.64
CA TYR A 152 18.34 -0.18 21.19
C TYR A 152 19.24 0.83 20.47
N SER A 153 19.58 0.51 19.23
CA SER A 153 20.30 1.41 18.35
C SER A 153 19.41 2.57 17.90
N THR A 154 19.75 3.79 18.30
CA THR A 154 19.04 5.02 17.87
C THR A 154 19.24 5.31 16.38
N ALA A 155 20.18 4.63 15.72
CA ALA A 155 20.29 4.67 14.26
C ALA A 155 19.21 3.82 13.56
N LEU A 156 18.52 2.94 14.29
CA LEU A 156 17.51 2.00 13.77
C LEU A 156 16.11 2.23 14.35
N PHE A 157 16.01 2.66 15.61
CA PHE A 157 14.74 2.77 16.32
C PHE A 157 14.57 4.12 17.00
N ASP A 158 13.38 4.70 16.82
CA ASP A 158 12.90 5.82 17.61
C ASP A 158 12.33 5.34 18.95
N HIS A 159 12.37 6.21 19.97
CA HIS A 159 11.83 5.93 21.30
C HIS A 159 10.36 5.44 21.25
N ASP A 160 9.48 6.14 20.55
CA ASP A 160 8.06 5.81 20.44
C ASP A 160 7.83 4.45 19.76
N THR A 161 8.76 4.02 18.92
CA THR A 161 8.70 2.68 18.30
C THR A 161 8.97 1.59 19.33
N ILE A 162 9.96 1.78 20.20
CA ILE A 162 10.28 0.83 21.26
C ILE A 162 9.22 0.80 22.35
N GLU A 163 8.62 1.95 22.68
CA GLU A 163 7.49 2.02 23.61
C GLU A 163 6.29 1.20 23.11
N ARG A 164 5.96 1.29 21.81
CA ARG A 164 4.95 0.41 21.20
C ARG A 164 5.32 -1.07 21.29
N GLN A 165 6.58 -1.42 21.00
CA GLN A 165 7.04 -2.82 21.09
C GLN A 165 6.96 -3.38 22.52
N ALA A 166 7.25 -2.56 23.53
CA ALA A 166 7.04 -2.91 24.93
C ALA A 166 5.56 -3.20 25.24
N GLY A 167 4.65 -2.35 24.75
CA GLY A 167 3.21 -2.58 24.84
C GLY A 167 2.75 -3.86 24.14
N TYR A 168 3.34 -4.20 22.99
CA TYR A 168 3.04 -5.45 22.28
C TYR A 168 3.50 -6.68 23.08
N LEU A 169 4.67 -6.63 23.70
CA LEU A 169 5.15 -7.68 24.60
C LEU A 169 4.24 -7.85 25.80
N GLU A 170 3.82 -6.76 26.43
CA GLU A 170 2.87 -6.82 27.55
C GLU A 170 1.54 -7.44 27.12
N ALA A 171 0.97 -7.02 25.99
CA ALA A 171 -0.27 -7.58 25.45
C ALA A 171 -0.13 -9.08 25.15
N MET A 172 0.99 -9.50 24.56
CA MET A 172 1.30 -10.91 24.29
C MET A 172 1.39 -11.73 25.59
N LEU A 173 2.11 -11.23 26.61
CA LEU A 173 2.23 -11.90 27.90
C LEU A 173 0.87 -12.03 28.59
N ARG A 174 0.09 -10.94 28.68
CA ARG A 174 -1.27 -10.97 29.24
C ARG A 174 -2.14 -12.00 28.53
N TRP A 175 -2.07 -12.03 27.20
CA TRP A 175 -2.83 -12.99 26.41
C TRP A 175 -2.37 -14.44 26.67
N MET A 176 -1.08 -14.72 26.72
CA MET A 176 -0.56 -16.07 27.02
C MET A 176 -0.98 -16.55 28.41
N THR A 177 -1.11 -15.64 29.38
CA THR A 177 -1.58 -15.97 30.73
C THR A 177 -3.10 -16.13 30.88
N SER A 178 -3.88 -15.79 29.85
CA SER A 178 -5.35 -15.88 29.90
C SER A 178 -5.91 -17.31 29.82
N GLY A 179 -5.08 -18.31 29.52
CA GLY A 179 -5.49 -19.71 29.36
C GLY A 179 -6.21 -20.00 28.04
N THR A 180 -6.07 -19.14 27.05
CA THR A 180 -6.65 -19.31 25.71
C THR A 180 -5.88 -20.36 24.88
N GLU A 181 -6.60 -21.21 24.15
CA GLU A 181 -6.02 -22.18 23.19
C GLU A 181 -5.84 -21.59 21.78
N GLN A 182 -6.16 -20.31 21.60
CA GLN A 182 -6.04 -19.63 20.31
C GLN A 182 -4.58 -19.58 19.82
N HIS A 183 -4.40 -19.26 18.55
CA HIS A 183 -3.09 -19.14 17.89
C HIS A 183 -2.45 -17.78 18.17
N ILE A 184 -1.12 -17.75 18.33
CA ILE A 184 -0.38 -16.51 18.63
C ILE A 184 -0.49 -15.47 17.50
N GLY A 185 -0.71 -15.91 16.26
CA GLY A 185 -0.91 -15.01 15.12
C GLY A 185 -2.17 -14.14 15.22
N ARG A 186 -3.10 -14.49 16.12
CA ARG A 186 -4.39 -13.80 16.31
C ARG A 186 -4.43 -12.88 17.52
N VAL A 187 -3.32 -12.75 18.24
CA VAL A 187 -3.23 -11.90 19.42
C VAL A 187 -3.45 -10.42 19.03
N PRO A 188 -4.43 -9.73 19.64
CA PRO A 188 -4.61 -8.30 19.44
C PRO A 188 -3.53 -7.53 20.21
N MET A 189 -2.35 -7.37 19.61
CA MET A 189 -1.21 -6.68 20.24
C MET A 189 -1.34 -5.15 20.19
N ILE A 190 -2.04 -4.61 19.19
CA ILE A 190 -2.18 -3.17 19.00
C ILE A 190 -3.16 -2.61 20.03
N GLY A 191 -2.68 -1.68 20.86
CA GLY A 191 -3.48 -1.01 21.89
C GLY A 191 -4.55 -0.08 21.31
N SER A 192 -5.53 0.31 22.15
CA SER A 192 -6.69 1.11 21.72
C SER A 192 -6.31 2.47 21.11
N THR A 193 -5.29 3.15 21.66
CA THR A 193 -4.80 4.43 21.14
C THR A 193 -4.27 4.29 19.72
N GLU A 194 -3.46 3.26 19.46
CA GLU A 194 -2.92 3.01 18.14
C GLU A 194 -4.00 2.51 17.16
N GLN A 195 -4.92 1.66 17.61
CA GLN A 195 -6.08 1.26 16.79
C GLN A 195 -6.91 2.47 16.36
N LYS A 196 -7.16 3.42 17.28
CA LYS A 196 -7.87 4.66 16.97
C LYS A 196 -7.12 5.52 15.95
N LEU A 197 -5.79 5.60 16.06
CA LEU A 197 -4.97 6.32 15.08
C LEU A 197 -5.11 5.68 13.68
N LEU A 198 -4.90 4.36 13.59
CA LEU A 198 -4.88 3.61 12.33
C LEU A 198 -6.26 3.51 11.66
N LEU A 199 -7.30 3.24 12.45
CA LEU A 199 -8.64 2.91 11.93
C LEU A 199 -9.56 4.12 11.81
N GLU A 200 -9.42 5.11 12.70
CA GLU A 200 -10.30 6.28 12.72
C GLU A 200 -9.56 7.52 12.22
N THR A 201 -8.42 7.85 12.81
CA THR A 201 -7.77 9.16 12.58
C THR A 201 -7.20 9.26 11.17
N TRP A 202 -6.48 8.24 10.70
CA TRP A 202 -5.93 8.23 9.34
C TRP A 202 -6.99 7.96 8.26
N ASN A 203 -8.10 7.30 8.60
CA ASN A 203 -9.19 7.02 7.67
C ASN A 203 -10.31 8.07 7.71
N ALA A 204 -10.15 9.17 8.45
CA ALA A 204 -11.09 10.29 8.49
C ALA A 204 -11.01 11.13 7.20
N THR A 205 -11.21 10.49 6.05
CA THR A 205 -11.08 11.06 4.69
C THR A 205 -12.43 11.32 4.01
N GLU A 206 -13.52 11.28 4.78
CA GLU A 206 -14.87 11.52 4.29
C GLU A 206 -14.99 12.95 3.74
N GLN A 207 -15.46 13.07 2.51
CA GLN A 207 -15.70 14.33 1.82
C GLN A 207 -16.99 14.18 1.01
N SER A 208 -17.82 15.22 0.97
CA SER A 208 -19.02 15.22 0.14
C SER A 208 -18.63 15.41 -1.33
N TYR A 209 -19.18 14.60 -2.23
CA TYR A 209 -19.00 14.69 -3.67
C TYR A 209 -20.24 14.08 -4.36
N PRO A 210 -20.51 14.38 -5.65
CA PRO A 210 -21.68 13.87 -6.36
C PRO A 210 -21.48 12.39 -6.77
N ASP A 211 -21.61 11.49 -5.80
CA ASP A 211 -21.40 10.04 -5.93
C ASP A 211 -22.49 9.30 -6.72
N ASN A 212 -23.65 9.93 -6.90
CA ASN A 212 -24.82 9.39 -7.61
C ASN A 212 -25.01 9.97 -9.02
N THR A 213 -24.04 10.73 -9.53
CA THR A 213 -24.13 11.38 -10.85
C THR A 213 -23.01 10.90 -11.77
N CYS A 214 -23.34 10.58 -13.02
CA CYS A 214 -22.33 10.21 -14.02
C CYS A 214 -21.47 11.42 -14.39
N ILE A 215 -20.16 11.22 -14.57
CA ILE A 215 -19.20 12.30 -14.83
C ILE A 215 -19.53 13.16 -16.06
N HIS A 216 -20.14 12.58 -17.10
CA HIS A 216 -20.55 13.32 -18.29
C HIS A 216 -21.72 14.28 -18.03
N LEU A 217 -22.59 13.98 -17.05
CA LEU A 217 -23.66 14.89 -16.63
C LEU A 217 -23.09 16.05 -15.81
N LEU A 218 -22.06 15.81 -14.98
CA LEU A 218 -21.34 16.86 -14.27
C LEU A 218 -20.64 17.82 -15.25
N PHE A 219 -20.05 17.28 -16.32
CA PHE A 219 -19.57 18.10 -17.43
C PHE A 219 -20.70 18.91 -18.10
N GLU A 220 -21.86 18.31 -18.38
CA GLU A 220 -22.99 19.05 -18.94
C GLU A 220 -23.52 20.15 -18.03
N ASP A 221 -23.49 19.96 -16.72
CA ASP A 221 -23.85 21.00 -15.75
C ASP A 221 -22.85 22.15 -15.78
N GLN A 222 -21.55 21.85 -15.94
CA GLN A 222 -20.53 22.87 -16.17
C GLN A 222 -20.76 23.62 -17.49
N VAL A 223 -21.15 22.92 -18.57
CA VAL A 223 -21.50 23.54 -19.86
C VAL A 223 -22.68 24.50 -19.72
N LYS A 224 -23.71 24.15 -18.95
CA LYS A 224 -24.85 25.05 -18.68
C LYS A 224 -24.43 26.27 -17.85
N SER A 225 -23.52 26.08 -16.89
CA SER A 225 -23.04 27.13 -15.99
C SER A 225 -22.17 28.17 -16.71
N SER A 226 -21.32 27.74 -17.64
CA SER A 226 -20.31 28.60 -18.28
C SER A 226 -20.07 28.22 -19.75
N PRO A 227 -21.07 28.39 -20.64
CA PRO A 227 -21.02 27.86 -22.00
C PRO A 227 -19.97 28.51 -22.90
N GLU A 228 -19.68 29.80 -22.71
CA GLU A 228 -18.72 30.58 -23.50
C GLU A 228 -17.29 30.50 -22.95
N SER A 229 -17.08 29.90 -21.78
CA SER A 229 -15.73 29.75 -21.22
C SER A 229 -14.93 28.77 -22.08
N VAL A 230 -13.64 29.02 -22.22
CA VAL A 230 -12.72 28.13 -22.93
C VAL A 230 -12.59 26.82 -22.16
N ALA A 231 -12.87 25.69 -22.81
CA ALA A 231 -12.73 24.36 -22.21
C ALA A 231 -11.41 23.69 -22.62
N ILE A 232 -11.01 23.82 -23.89
CA ILE A 232 -9.84 23.14 -24.44
C ILE A 232 -9.11 24.00 -25.46
N VAL A 233 -7.78 24.01 -25.38
CA VAL A 233 -6.88 24.63 -26.34
C VAL A 233 -5.93 23.56 -26.90
N HIS A 234 -5.89 23.40 -28.21
CA HIS A 234 -4.96 22.49 -28.87
C HIS A 234 -4.40 23.14 -30.15
N ASN A 235 -3.10 23.46 -30.13
CA ASN A 235 -2.44 24.25 -31.16
C ASN A 235 -3.20 25.58 -31.39
N ASP A 236 -3.59 25.88 -32.63
CA ASP A 236 -4.30 27.11 -33.00
C ASP A 236 -5.84 27.00 -32.83
N ARG A 237 -6.35 25.87 -32.32
CA ARG A 237 -7.79 25.64 -32.12
C ARG A 237 -8.15 25.77 -30.65
N THR A 238 -9.23 26.51 -30.41
CA THR A 238 -9.82 26.70 -29.08
C THR A 238 -11.30 26.38 -29.17
N LEU A 239 -11.80 25.53 -28.28
CA LEU A 239 -13.24 25.32 -28.12
C LEU A 239 -13.71 25.80 -26.75
N THR A 240 -14.86 26.45 -26.76
CA THR A 240 -15.65 26.73 -25.56
C THR A 240 -16.31 25.45 -25.03
N TYR A 241 -16.78 25.48 -23.78
CA TYR A 241 -17.57 24.39 -23.19
C TYR A 241 -18.76 23.98 -24.07
N ARG A 242 -19.50 24.97 -24.61
CA ARG A 242 -20.61 24.68 -25.53
C ARG A 242 -20.14 23.97 -26.78
N GLU A 243 -19.08 24.47 -27.44
CA GLU A 243 -18.59 23.88 -28.69
C GLU A 243 -18.04 22.47 -28.50
N LEU A 244 -17.33 22.22 -27.40
CA LEU A 244 -16.87 20.88 -27.02
C LEU A 244 -18.06 19.94 -26.78
N ASN A 245 -19.10 20.40 -26.08
CA ASN A 245 -20.31 19.62 -25.87
C ASN A 245 -21.05 19.31 -27.18
N CYS A 246 -21.16 20.27 -28.09
CA CYS A 246 -21.74 20.04 -29.42
C CYS A 246 -20.94 19.03 -30.23
N ARG A 247 -19.59 19.08 -30.18
CA ARG A 247 -18.74 18.07 -30.82
C ARG A 247 -18.95 16.69 -30.21
N ALA A 248 -18.98 16.58 -28.89
CA ALA A 248 -19.26 15.32 -28.18
C ALA A 248 -20.67 14.78 -28.50
N ASN A 249 -21.70 15.62 -28.55
CA ASN A 249 -23.05 15.23 -28.94
C ASN A 249 -23.09 14.70 -30.38
N TRP A 250 -22.38 15.35 -31.31
CA TRP A 250 -22.28 14.88 -32.68
C TRP A 250 -21.64 13.48 -32.76
N ILE A 251 -20.53 13.25 -32.06
CA ILE A 251 -19.88 11.92 -32.00
C ILE A 251 -20.84 10.90 -31.37
N ALA A 252 -21.54 11.27 -30.29
CA ALA A 252 -22.49 10.40 -29.61
C ALA A 252 -23.63 9.93 -30.53
N HIS A 253 -24.17 10.81 -31.39
CA HIS A 253 -25.15 10.41 -32.42
C HIS A 253 -24.57 9.42 -33.43
N GLN A 254 -23.31 9.58 -33.84
CA GLN A 254 -22.64 8.60 -34.72
C GLN A 254 -22.44 7.25 -34.03
N LEU A 255 -22.15 7.23 -32.72
CA LEU A 255 -22.06 5.98 -31.95
C LEU A 255 -23.40 5.25 -31.89
N VAL A 256 -24.51 5.98 -31.70
CA VAL A 256 -25.86 5.41 -31.70
C VAL A 256 -26.22 4.86 -33.09
N GLU A 257 -25.93 5.60 -34.16
CA GLU A 257 -26.14 5.13 -35.55
C GLU A 257 -25.29 3.89 -35.86
N ALA A 258 -24.10 3.78 -35.27
CA ALA A 258 -23.22 2.60 -35.36
C ALA A 258 -23.66 1.43 -34.46
N GLY A 259 -24.76 1.56 -33.71
CA GLY A 259 -25.34 0.50 -32.90
C GLY A 259 -24.72 0.31 -31.51
N ILE A 260 -24.05 1.34 -30.97
CA ILE A 260 -23.57 1.33 -29.58
C ILE A 260 -24.75 1.50 -28.62
N HIS A 261 -24.77 0.68 -27.58
CA HIS A 261 -25.76 0.71 -26.52
C HIS A 261 -25.10 0.90 -25.14
N PRO A 262 -25.86 1.31 -24.10
CA PRO A 262 -25.34 1.39 -22.75
C PRO A 262 -24.75 0.05 -22.29
N GLY A 263 -23.60 0.13 -21.61
CA GLY A 263 -22.84 -1.04 -21.16
C GLY A 263 -21.87 -1.60 -22.20
N ASP A 264 -21.90 -1.14 -23.45
CA ASP A 264 -20.91 -1.51 -24.46
C ASP A 264 -19.56 -0.84 -24.22
N TYR A 265 -18.53 -1.38 -24.86
CA TYR A 265 -17.18 -0.84 -24.82
C TYR A 265 -16.76 -0.34 -26.20
N VAL A 266 -16.09 0.82 -26.21
CA VAL A 266 -15.64 1.47 -27.44
C VAL A 266 -14.14 1.75 -27.32
N LEU A 267 -13.36 1.24 -28.27
CA LEU A 267 -11.93 1.50 -28.31
C LEU A 267 -11.68 2.91 -28.82
N ILE A 268 -10.64 3.55 -28.28
CA ILE A 268 -10.12 4.81 -28.81
C ILE A 268 -8.67 4.59 -29.24
N LEU A 269 -8.39 4.78 -30.52
CA LEU A 269 -7.04 4.82 -31.07
C LEU A 269 -6.85 6.16 -31.78
N LEU A 270 -6.54 7.19 -30.98
CA LEU A 270 -6.36 8.58 -31.41
C LEU A 270 -5.12 9.18 -30.76
N ASN A 271 -4.44 10.08 -31.47
CA ASN A 271 -3.45 10.95 -30.84
C ASN A 271 -4.13 12.01 -29.96
N ARG A 272 -3.35 12.64 -29.09
CA ARG A 272 -3.82 13.79 -28.29
C ARG A 272 -4.38 14.88 -29.23
N SER A 273 -5.66 15.18 -29.03
CA SER A 273 -6.46 16.07 -29.88
C SER A 273 -7.74 16.46 -29.14
N ILE A 274 -8.45 17.46 -29.67
CA ILE A 274 -9.79 17.82 -29.19
C ILE A 274 -10.77 16.65 -29.39
N ASP A 275 -10.62 15.93 -30.50
CA ASP A 275 -11.49 14.79 -30.84
C ASP A 275 -11.31 13.61 -29.90
N LEU A 276 -10.11 13.38 -29.36
CA LEU A 276 -9.89 12.39 -28.30
C LEU A 276 -10.75 12.69 -27.07
N VAL A 277 -10.75 13.94 -26.60
CA VAL A 277 -11.51 14.36 -25.41
C VAL A 277 -13.00 14.35 -25.70
N ALA A 278 -13.42 14.84 -26.88
CA ALA A 278 -14.81 14.79 -27.30
C ALA A 278 -15.31 13.34 -27.45
N ALA A 279 -14.50 12.41 -27.93
CA ALA A 279 -14.81 10.99 -28.04
C ALA A 279 -15.02 10.35 -26.67
N GLN A 280 -14.15 10.64 -25.69
CA GLN A 280 -14.34 10.18 -24.31
C GLN A 280 -15.69 10.64 -23.76
N ILE A 281 -16.02 11.93 -23.88
CA ILE A 281 -17.30 12.48 -23.42
C ILE A 281 -18.48 11.82 -24.18
N ALA A 282 -18.36 11.65 -25.49
CA ALA A 282 -19.41 11.08 -26.34
C ALA A 282 -19.73 9.61 -26.00
N ILE A 283 -18.70 8.80 -25.77
CA ILE A 283 -18.86 7.39 -25.36
C ILE A 283 -19.62 7.32 -24.02
N LEU A 284 -19.27 8.19 -23.08
CA LEU A 284 -19.97 8.25 -21.79
C LEU A 284 -21.42 8.72 -21.93
N LYS A 285 -21.71 9.67 -22.83
CA LYS A 285 -23.07 10.17 -23.10
C LYS A 285 -24.02 9.10 -23.65
N VAL A 286 -23.50 8.09 -24.36
CA VAL A 286 -24.29 6.94 -24.84
C VAL A 286 -24.35 5.80 -23.83
N GLY A 287 -23.78 5.98 -22.63
CA GLY A 287 -23.76 4.98 -21.55
C GLY A 287 -22.74 3.85 -21.74
N ALA A 288 -21.80 4.01 -22.67
CA ALA A 288 -20.73 3.05 -22.92
C ALA A 288 -19.45 3.43 -22.16
N ALA A 289 -18.49 2.50 -22.08
CA ALA A 289 -17.18 2.77 -21.50
C ALA A 289 -16.10 2.88 -22.59
N TYR A 290 -15.17 3.82 -22.43
CA TYR A 290 -14.06 3.95 -23.38
C TYR A 290 -12.86 3.08 -22.98
N VAL A 291 -12.18 2.52 -24.00
CA VAL A 291 -10.99 1.68 -23.85
C VAL A 291 -9.85 2.30 -24.68
N PRO A 292 -9.01 3.15 -24.08
CA PRO A 292 -7.98 3.86 -24.83
C PRO A 292 -6.80 2.93 -25.15
N ILE A 293 -6.40 2.87 -26.42
CA ILE A 293 -5.20 2.15 -26.89
C ILE A 293 -4.09 3.16 -27.17
N ASP A 294 -2.90 2.90 -26.62
CA ASP A 294 -1.74 3.76 -26.85
C ASP A 294 -1.27 3.60 -28.30
N THR A 295 -1.29 4.71 -29.05
CA THR A 295 -0.86 4.73 -30.46
C THR A 295 0.61 4.33 -30.64
N LYS A 296 1.41 4.43 -29.58
CA LYS A 296 2.84 4.05 -29.55
C LYS A 296 3.09 2.66 -28.97
N ALA A 297 2.05 1.95 -28.50
CA ALA A 297 2.22 0.59 -28.01
C ALA A 297 2.59 -0.37 -29.17
N PRO A 298 3.33 -1.46 -28.89
CA PRO A 298 3.55 -2.51 -29.87
C PRO A 298 2.23 -3.07 -30.43
N VAL A 299 2.20 -3.39 -31.73
CA VAL A 299 1.00 -3.89 -32.41
C VAL A 299 0.35 -5.05 -31.68
N ASP A 300 1.13 -6.04 -31.22
CA ASP A 300 0.61 -7.19 -30.48
C ASP A 300 -0.15 -6.77 -29.21
N ARG A 301 0.30 -5.71 -28.53
CA ARG A 301 -0.38 -5.17 -27.35
C ARG A 301 -1.69 -4.48 -27.73
N GLN A 302 -1.68 -3.70 -28.82
CA GLN A 302 -2.90 -3.03 -29.31
C GLN A 302 -3.96 -4.06 -29.71
N VAL A 303 -3.56 -5.10 -30.44
CA VAL A 303 -4.42 -6.20 -30.88
C VAL A 303 -4.95 -6.99 -29.69
N TYR A 304 -4.10 -7.31 -28.72
CA TYR A 304 -4.52 -7.99 -27.49
C TYR A 304 -5.60 -7.20 -26.75
N ILE A 305 -5.39 -5.89 -26.53
CA ILE A 305 -6.36 -5.03 -25.83
C ILE A 305 -7.69 -5.02 -26.59
N ALA A 306 -7.65 -4.85 -27.92
CA ALA A 306 -8.86 -4.83 -28.73
C ALA A 306 -9.66 -6.14 -28.68
N GLN A 307 -8.96 -7.28 -28.60
CA GLN A 307 -9.59 -8.60 -28.51
C GLN A 307 -10.13 -8.90 -27.11
N ASP A 308 -9.31 -8.68 -26.08
CA ASP A 308 -9.65 -8.97 -24.69
C ASP A 308 -10.76 -8.06 -24.17
N SER A 309 -10.81 -6.81 -24.62
CA SER A 309 -11.80 -5.86 -24.13
C SER A 309 -13.22 -6.18 -24.60
N GLY A 310 -13.41 -6.98 -25.65
CA GLY A 310 -14.73 -7.26 -26.21
C GLY A 310 -15.46 -6.01 -26.75
N ALA A 311 -14.70 -4.98 -27.16
CA ALA A 311 -15.28 -3.74 -27.64
C ALA A 311 -15.99 -3.92 -28.99
N LYS A 312 -17.06 -3.15 -29.20
CA LYS A 312 -17.92 -3.28 -30.40
C LYS A 312 -17.56 -2.34 -31.54
N LEU A 313 -16.75 -1.32 -31.26
CA LEU A 313 -16.38 -0.27 -32.21
C LEU A 313 -15.01 0.30 -31.83
N LEU A 314 -14.24 0.74 -32.81
CA LEU A 314 -13.02 1.52 -32.62
C LEU A 314 -13.15 2.91 -33.25
N ILE A 315 -13.00 3.94 -32.44
CA ILE A 315 -12.87 5.32 -32.89
C ILE A 315 -11.42 5.60 -33.25
N THR A 316 -11.19 6.13 -34.43
CA THR A 316 -9.86 6.53 -34.91
C THR A 316 -9.99 7.70 -35.91
N ASP A 317 -8.88 8.17 -36.47
CA ASP A 317 -8.87 9.17 -37.53
C ASP A 317 -8.37 8.55 -38.85
N LYS A 318 -8.43 9.30 -39.96
CA LYS A 318 -8.01 8.78 -41.28
C LYS A 318 -6.50 8.66 -41.46
N ASN A 319 -5.72 9.34 -40.62
CA ASN A 319 -4.26 9.38 -40.69
C ASN A 319 -3.61 8.34 -39.77
N MET A 320 -4.39 7.71 -38.90
CA MET A 320 -3.96 6.63 -38.02
C MET A 320 -3.90 5.30 -38.74
N ASP A 321 -2.78 4.59 -38.57
CA ASP A 321 -2.64 3.20 -39.00
C ASP A 321 -3.28 2.29 -37.94
N VAL A 322 -4.37 1.62 -38.32
CA VAL A 322 -5.05 0.65 -37.46
C VAL A 322 -4.53 -0.74 -37.82
N PRO A 323 -3.98 -1.51 -36.86
CA PRO A 323 -3.54 -2.87 -37.13
C PRO A 323 -4.64 -3.72 -37.79
N VAL A 324 -4.32 -4.36 -38.91
CA VAL A 324 -5.28 -5.17 -39.70
C VAL A 324 -5.89 -6.35 -38.93
N GLN A 325 -5.24 -6.76 -37.84
CA GLN A 325 -5.70 -7.83 -36.94
C GLN A 325 -6.82 -7.36 -35.99
N ILE A 326 -7.04 -6.05 -35.86
CA ILE A 326 -8.16 -5.50 -35.11
C ILE A 326 -9.42 -5.58 -35.99
N GLN A 327 -10.29 -6.55 -35.69
CA GLN A 327 -11.48 -6.87 -36.48
C GLN A 327 -12.76 -6.27 -35.86
N VAL A 328 -12.71 -5.01 -35.44
CA VAL A 328 -13.90 -4.26 -35.00
C VAL A 328 -14.28 -3.18 -36.02
N PRO A 329 -15.57 -2.85 -36.18
CA PRO A 329 -15.98 -1.74 -37.03
C PRO A 329 -15.28 -0.43 -36.64
N LEU A 330 -14.94 0.38 -37.65
CA LEU A 330 -14.21 1.63 -37.47
C LEU A 330 -15.14 2.83 -37.60
N LEU A 331 -15.00 3.79 -36.69
CA LEU A 331 -15.58 5.13 -36.80
C LEU A 331 -14.44 6.13 -37.00
N HIS A 332 -14.28 6.64 -38.22
CA HIS A 332 -13.28 7.65 -38.53
C HIS A 332 -13.79 9.05 -38.21
N LEU A 333 -13.17 9.73 -37.26
CA LEU A 333 -13.41 11.15 -37.00
C LEU A 333 -12.64 12.01 -38.01
N ASN A 334 -13.30 13.05 -38.54
CA ASN A 334 -12.68 14.10 -39.33
C ASN A 334 -12.70 15.41 -38.53
N GLU A 335 -11.53 16.02 -38.33
CA GLU A 335 -11.39 17.29 -37.60
C GLU A 335 -12.06 18.48 -38.30
N ASP A 336 -12.23 18.40 -39.63
CA ASP A 336 -12.77 19.45 -40.51
C ASP A 336 -14.28 19.33 -40.77
N GLU A 337 -14.92 18.26 -40.27
CA GLU A 337 -16.37 18.14 -40.34
C GLU A 337 -17.00 19.19 -39.42
N LYS A 338 -17.24 20.38 -39.99
CA LYS A 338 -18.00 21.44 -39.34
C LYS A 338 -19.33 20.84 -38.90
N THR A 339 -19.63 20.98 -37.62
CA THR A 339 -20.98 20.86 -37.06
C THR A 339 -21.85 22.01 -37.59
N SER A 340 -22.02 22.10 -38.92
CA SER A 340 -22.91 23.06 -39.55
C SER A 340 -24.34 22.56 -39.42
N GLY A 341 -25.08 23.10 -38.46
CA GLY A 341 -26.53 22.96 -38.40
C GLY A 341 -27.09 22.99 -36.99
N GLU A 342 -28.08 23.86 -36.79
CA GLU A 342 -28.95 24.01 -35.62
C GLU A 342 -29.71 22.71 -35.21
N THR A 343 -29.43 21.58 -35.85
CA THR A 343 -30.21 20.33 -35.77
C THR A 343 -29.54 19.18 -34.99
N LYS A 344 -28.40 19.38 -34.31
CA LYS A 344 -27.74 18.32 -33.50
C LYS A 344 -27.36 18.73 -32.07
N ASP A 345 -27.96 19.80 -31.53
CA ASP A 345 -27.87 20.11 -30.08
C ASP A 345 -28.90 19.32 -29.25
N ALA A 346 -29.72 18.48 -29.90
CA ALA A 346 -30.58 17.55 -29.20
C ALA A 346 -29.71 16.63 -28.34
N GLN A 347 -29.81 16.80 -27.02
CA GLN A 347 -29.20 15.91 -26.05
C GLN A 347 -29.62 14.47 -26.40
N VAL A 348 -28.62 13.61 -26.56
CA VAL A 348 -28.75 12.15 -26.60
C VAL A 348 -29.49 11.64 -25.34
N GLY A 349 -29.53 12.47 -24.28
CA GLY A 349 -30.03 12.22 -22.91
C GLY A 349 -31.50 11.84 -22.68
N SER A 350 -32.30 11.52 -23.71
CA SER A 350 -33.65 10.95 -23.51
C SER A 350 -33.74 9.44 -23.71
N LEU A 351 -32.75 8.80 -24.34
CA LEU A 351 -32.89 7.41 -24.79
C LEU A 351 -32.32 6.35 -23.82
N TRP A 352 -31.55 6.73 -22.78
CA TRP A 352 -30.76 5.77 -21.99
C TRP A 352 -30.70 6.06 -20.49
N SER A 353 -31.86 6.05 -19.83
CA SER A 353 -32.04 6.23 -18.37
C SER A 353 -31.42 5.14 -17.47
N SER A 354 -30.65 4.19 -18.03
CA SER A 354 -30.13 3.02 -17.32
C SER A 354 -28.69 3.15 -16.82
N THR A 355 -27.93 4.16 -17.25
CA THR A 355 -26.52 4.33 -16.82
C THR A 355 -26.46 4.97 -15.45
N SER A 356 -25.84 4.26 -14.49
CA SER A 356 -25.66 4.70 -13.11
C SER A 356 -24.25 5.24 -12.90
N ALA A 357 -24.04 6.04 -11.85
CA ALA A 357 -22.69 6.50 -11.48
C ALA A 357 -21.74 5.33 -11.12
N GLN A 358 -22.27 4.15 -10.79
CA GLN A 358 -21.48 2.94 -10.57
C GLN A 358 -21.13 2.20 -11.88
N SER A 359 -21.75 2.54 -13.00
CA SER A 359 -21.41 1.97 -14.30
C SER A 359 -19.97 2.32 -14.68
N THR A 360 -19.33 1.41 -15.42
CA THR A 360 -17.97 1.59 -15.93
C THR A 360 -17.91 2.78 -16.89
N ALA A 361 -17.02 3.72 -16.59
CA ALA A 361 -16.72 4.86 -17.44
C ALA A 361 -15.55 4.55 -18.38
N TYR A 362 -14.52 3.84 -17.90
CA TYR A 362 -13.40 3.43 -18.74
C TYR A 362 -12.81 2.08 -18.33
N ILE A 363 -12.05 1.50 -19.25
CA ILE A 363 -11.21 0.33 -19.00
C ILE A 363 -9.79 0.66 -19.44
N MET A 364 -8.83 0.65 -18.50
CA MET A 364 -7.42 0.88 -18.80
C MET A 364 -6.57 -0.34 -18.46
N TYR A 365 -5.67 -0.70 -19.38
CA TYR A 365 -4.89 -1.92 -19.30
C TYR A 365 -3.54 -1.72 -18.60
N THR A 366 -3.31 -2.48 -17.54
CA THR A 366 -2.05 -2.47 -16.79
C THR A 366 -1.17 -3.69 -17.14
N SER A 367 0.12 -3.64 -16.82
CA SER A 367 0.99 -4.82 -16.90
C SER A 367 0.55 -5.86 -15.86
N GLY A 368 -0.03 -6.97 -16.30
CA GLY A 368 -0.37 -8.06 -15.38
C GLY A 368 0.91 -8.75 -14.88
N SER A 369 0.95 -9.09 -13.59
CA SER A 369 2.02 -9.89 -12.98
C SER A 369 2.22 -11.26 -13.63
N THR A 370 1.21 -11.74 -14.35
CA THR A 370 1.19 -12.98 -15.13
C THR A 370 1.72 -12.82 -16.56
N GLY A 371 2.21 -11.64 -16.93
CA GLY A 371 2.72 -11.32 -18.26
C GLY A 371 1.67 -10.83 -19.27
N LEU A 372 0.39 -11.19 -19.08
CA LEU A 372 -0.72 -10.71 -19.90
C LEU A 372 -1.34 -9.43 -19.33
N PRO A 373 -1.59 -8.38 -20.14
CA PRO A 373 -2.27 -7.17 -19.70
C PRO A 373 -3.67 -7.45 -19.13
N LYS A 374 -4.09 -6.66 -18.13
CA LYS A 374 -5.42 -6.77 -17.49
C LYS A 374 -6.14 -5.43 -17.54
N GLY A 375 -7.39 -5.43 -17.99
CA GLY A 375 -8.26 -4.26 -18.01
C GLY A 375 -8.83 -3.93 -16.62
N VAL A 376 -8.54 -2.74 -16.11
CA VAL A 376 -9.11 -2.22 -14.87
C VAL A 376 -10.34 -1.38 -15.22
N MET A 377 -11.50 -1.82 -14.75
CA MET A 377 -12.79 -1.15 -14.97
C MET A 377 -13.02 -0.10 -13.89
N VAL A 378 -13.13 1.17 -14.27
CA VAL A 378 -13.34 2.29 -13.33
C VAL A 378 -14.70 2.91 -13.55
N SER A 379 -15.44 3.17 -12.47
CA SER A 379 -16.79 3.73 -12.51
C SER A 379 -16.79 5.26 -12.66
N HIS A 380 -17.92 5.82 -13.07
CA HIS A 380 -18.10 7.27 -13.09
C HIS A 380 -17.89 7.93 -11.72
N CYS A 381 -18.44 7.34 -10.65
CA CYS A 381 -18.30 7.89 -9.29
C CYS A 381 -16.85 7.84 -8.80
N GLY A 382 -16.06 6.85 -9.24
CA GLY A 382 -14.62 6.79 -8.97
C GLY A 382 -13.88 7.98 -9.57
N ILE A 383 -14.21 8.36 -10.81
CA ILE A 383 -13.68 9.56 -11.46
C ILE A 383 -14.12 10.82 -10.70
N ALA A 384 -15.41 10.93 -10.37
CA ALA A 384 -15.93 12.09 -9.64
C ALA A 384 -15.24 12.26 -8.29
N ARG A 385 -15.02 11.18 -7.53
CA ARG A 385 -14.30 11.22 -6.25
C ARG A 385 -12.86 11.72 -6.39
N LEU A 386 -12.19 11.33 -7.48
CA LEU A 386 -10.81 11.72 -7.77
C LEU A 386 -10.67 13.22 -8.03
N VAL A 387 -11.64 13.83 -8.70
CA VAL A 387 -11.49 15.19 -9.26
C VAL A 387 -12.36 16.26 -8.58
N ILE A 388 -13.29 15.87 -7.71
CA ILE A 388 -14.14 16.78 -6.94
C ILE A 388 -13.86 16.59 -5.44
N ASN A 389 -13.63 17.70 -4.73
CA ASN A 389 -13.38 17.71 -3.28
C ASN A 389 -12.34 16.66 -2.84
N ASN A 390 -11.26 16.54 -3.62
CA ASN A 390 -10.24 15.51 -3.45
C ASN A 390 -9.27 15.79 -2.29
N GLY A 391 -9.27 17.02 -1.76
CA GLY A 391 -8.49 17.43 -0.59
C GLY A 391 -7.01 17.72 -0.85
N TYR A 392 -6.50 17.48 -2.07
CA TYR A 392 -5.08 17.68 -2.40
C TYR A 392 -4.83 18.72 -3.50
N ALA A 393 -5.83 19.02 -4.34
CA ALA A 393 -5.74 20.04 -5.37
C ALA A 393 -7.04 20.85 -5.45
N ASN A 394 -6.93 22.17 -5.45
CA ASN A 394 -8.05 23.09 -5.64
C ASN A 394 -8.04 23.60 -7.08
N ILE A 395 -8.83 22.97 -7.95
CA ILE A 395 -8.97 23.35 -9.36
C ILE A 395 -10.28 24.13 -9.52
N GLY A 396 -10.21 25.29 -10.15
CA GLY A 396 -11.36 26.13 -10.44
C GLY A 396 -11.30 26.80 -11.82
N PRO A 397 -12.27 27.69 -12.12
CA PRO A 397 -12.45 28.23 -13.47
C PRO A 397 -11.28 29.03 -14.05
N ASP A 398 -10.43 29.58 -13.19
CA ASP A 398 -9.27 30.39 -13.59
C ASP A 398 -8.02 29.53 -13.88
N ASP A 399 -8.07 28.23 -13.58
CA ASP A 399 -6.94 27.32 -13.74
C ASP A 399 -6.81 26.78 -15.17
N CYS A 400 -5.62 26.22 -15.44
CA CYS A 400 -5.29 25.56 -16.68
C CYS A 400 -4.63 24.22 -16.35
N VAL A 401 -5.28 23.10 -16.69
CA VAL A 401 -4.75 21.75 -16.45
C VAL A 401 -4.13 21.22 -17.73
N ALA A 402 -2.87 20.79 -17.71
CA ALA A 402 -2.24 20.26 -18.91
C ALA A 402 -2.62 18.78 -19.13
N PHE A 403 -3.09 18.43 -20.33
CA PHE A 403 -3.21 17.03 -20.76
C PHE A 403 -1.85 16.44 -21.16
N ALA A 404 -1.01 16.20 -20.15
CA ALA A 404 0.36 15.76 -20.30
C ALA A 404 0.49 14.24 -20.35
N THR A 405 -0.38 13.53 -19.63
CA THR A 405 -0.31 12.07 -19.45
C THR A 405 -0.67 11.33 -20.75
N ASN A 406 -0.13 10.11 -20.90
CA ASN A 406 -0.57 9.20 -21.95
C ASN A 406 -2.07 8.91 -21.82
N PRO A 407 -2.91 9.11 -22.86
CA PRO A 407 -4.35 8.87 -22.81
C PRO A 407 -4.77 7.45 -22.42
N SER A 408 -3.87 6.48 -22.55
CA SER A 408 -4.09 5.08 -22.18
C SER A 408 -3.63 4.73 -20.76
N PHE A 409 -3.34 5.74 -19.93
CA PHE A 409 -2.86 5.55 -18.56
C PHE A 409 -3.72 6.34 -17.58
N ASP A 410 -4.00 5.77 -16.41
CA ASP A 410 -5.00 6.26 -15.48
C ASP A 410 -4.82 7.70 -14.96
N PRO A 411 -3.60 8.27 -14.81
CA PRO A 411 -3.47 9.66 -14.42
C PRO A 411 -4.04 10.65 -15.45
N SER A 412 -4.20 10.26 -16.72
CA SER A 412 -4.88 11.12 -17.71
C SER A 412 -6.34 11.41 -17.34
N THR A 413 -6.94 10.56 -16.51
CA THR A 413 -8.28 10.78 -15.97
C THR A 413 -8.34 12.09 -15.18
N PHE A 414 -7.32 12.38 -14.38
CA PHE A 414 -7.23 13.64 -13.64
C PHE A 414 -7.06 14.82 -14.60
N ASP A 415 -6.10 14.72 -15.54
CA ASP A 415 -5.82 15.78 -16.52
C ASP A 415 -7.10 16.25 -17.24
N VAL A 416 -7.91 15.31 -17.72
CA VAL A 416 -9.13 15.59 -18.47
C VAL A 416 -10.27 16.02 -17.53
N TRP A 417 -10.64 15.19 -16.57
CA TRP A 417 -11.89 15.39 -15.85
C TRP A 417 -11.78 16.47 -14.77
N ALA A 418 -10.58 16.72 -14.21
CA ALA A 418 -10.42 17.77 -13.22
C ALA A 418 -10.58 19.16 -13.82
N ALA A 419 -10.19 19.39 -15.08
CA ALA A 419 -10.52 20.63 -15.76
C ALA A 419 -12.02 20.70 -16.09
N LEU A 420 -12.51 19.68 -16.80
CA LEU A 420 -13.83 19.74 -17.44
C LEU A 420 -14.99 19.86 -16.45
N VAL A 421 -14.91 19.28 -15.25
CA VAL A 421 -16.03 19.36 -14.28
C VAL A 421 -15.90 20.47 -13.25
N ASN A 422 -14.75 21.16 -13.20
CA ASN A 422 -14.52 22.29 -12.28
C ASN A 422 -14.46 23.64 -13.01
N GLY A 423 -14.76 23.68 -14.31
CA GLY A 423 -14.82 24.91 -15.10
C GLY A 423 -13.49 25.45 -15.61
N ALA A 424 -12.39 24.75 -15.34
CA ALA A 424 -11.06 25.14 -15.78
C ALA A 424 -10.85 24.85 -17.27
N ARG A 425 -9.85 25.50 -17.88
CA ARG A 425 -9.42 25.16 -19.24
C ARG A 425 -8.36 24.05 -19.24
N MET A 426 -8.23 23.36 -20.36
CA MET A 426 -7.21 22.33 -20.61
C MET A 426 -6.32 22.68 -21.80
#